data_AF-A0A661XYA3-F1
#
_entry.id   AF-A0A661XYA3-F1
#
_cell.length_a   1.000
_cell.length_b   1.000
_cell.length_c   1.000
_cell.angle_alpha   90.00
_cell.angle_beta   90.00
_cell.angle_gamma   90.00
#
_symmetry.space_group_name_H-M   'P 1'
#
loop_
_entity.id
_entity.type
_entity.pdbx_description
1 polymer ?
#
loop_
_entity_poly.entity_id
_entity_poly.type
_entity_poly.pdbx_seq_one_letter_code
_entity_poly.pdbx_strand_id
1 'polypeptide(L)'
;MKFYNFIFKKMKFTEEIITKYLDGELSQQEVLLFEEELKIDSAFAELYRRHMGIHKSLLKSQLSKPSANFTNRVMQSVALLSVSDGKFFNKTRMYVLLLIVIAVATTLYYISSQFYPSLGNALSNEITLKEFTFNLQPAQQILSTDLVFKIVFYVNGLISLLLLDRAILKPYFARRKQRYSM
;
A
#
# COMPACT_ATOMS: atom_id res chain seq x y z
N MET A 1 -44.43 -8.49 7.43
CA MET A 1 -45.08 -7.97 6.21
C MET A 1 -45.26 -6.44 6.20
N LYS A 2 -44.35 -5.65 6.81
CA LYS A 2 -44.44 -4.17 6.84
C LYS A 2 -43.34 -3.44 6.05
N PHE A 3 -42.32 -4.16 5.54
CA PHE A 3 -41.23 -3.58 4.76
C PHE A 3 -41.59 -3.33 3.29
N TYR A 4 -42.44 -4.19 2.68
CA TYR A 4 -42.87 -4.04 1.29
C TYR A 4 -43.57 -2.71 1.00
N ASN A 5 -44.37 -2.22 1.95
CA ASN A 5 -45.15 -1.00 1.78
C ASN A 5 -44.32 0.29 1.86
N PHE A 6 -43.08 0.22 2.35
CA PHE A 6 -42.19 1.38 2.44
C PHE A 6 -41.39 1.61 1.16
N ILE A 7 -40.96 0.54 0.47
CA ILE A 7 -40.21 0.66 -0.79
C ILE A 7 -41.14 1.07 -1.94
N PHE A 8 -42.35 0.48 -2.01
CA PHE A 8 -43.34 0.81 -3.05
C PHE A 8 -43.74 2.29 -3.03
N LYS A 9 -43.76 2.92 -1.85
CA LYS A 9 -44.10 4.34 -1.70
C LYS A 9 -43.01 5.29 -2.22
N LYS A 10 -41.76 4.82 -2.35
CA LYS A 10 -40.61 5.65 -2.75
C LYS A 10 -40.23 5.47 -4.21
N MET A 11 -40.53 4.32 -4.81
CA MET A 11 -40.23 4.04 -6.20
C MET A 11 -41.37 4.54 -7.09
N LYS A 12 -41.23 5.75 -7.64
CA LYS A 12 -42.09 6.20 -8.73
C LYS A 12 -41.68 5.42 -9.98
N PHE A 13 -42.53 4.50 -10.44
CA PHE A 13 -42.34 3.82 -11.71
C PHE A 13 -42.48 4.84 -12.85
N THR A 14 -41.33 5.31 -13.33
CA THR A 14 -41.19 6.39 -14.33
C THR A 14 -40.26 5.91 -15.42
N GLU A 15 -40.26 6.53 -16.59
CA GLU A 15 -39.38 6.16 -17.72
C GLU A 15 -37.88 6.09 -17.34
N GLU A 16 -37.48 6.89 -16.35
CA GLU A 16 -36.13 6.86 -15.78
C GLU A 16 -35.75 5.48 -15.20
N ILE A 17 -36.69 4.78 -14.55
CA ILE A 17 -36.39 3.47 -13.94
C ILE A 17 -36.28 2.37 -14.99
N ILE A 18 -37.03 2.48 -16.08
CA ILE A 18 -36.90 1.60 -17.24
C ILE A 18 -35.51 1.77 -17.85
N THR A 19 -35.02 3.00 -17.97
CA THR A 19 -33.68 3.28 -18.51
C THR A 19 -32.59 2.69 -17.60
N LYS A 20 -32.69 2.92 -16.28
CA LYS A 20 -31.78 2.33 -15.28
C LYS A 20 -31.78 0.79 -15.30
N TYR A 21 -32.93 0.17 -15.53
CA TYR A 21 -33.03 -1.28 -15.70
C TYR A 21 -32.29 -1.76 -16.95
N LEU A 22 -32.46 -1.07 -18.09
CA LEU A 22 -31.79 -1.40 -19.35
C LEU A 22 -30.27 -1.22 -19.29
N ASP A 23 -29.80 -0.25 -18.51
CA ASP A 23 -28.37 0.02 -18.31
C ASP A 23 -27.72 -0.88 -17.23
N GLY A 24 -28.52 -1.66 -16.50
CA GLY A 24 -28.04 -2.57 -15.45
C GLY A 24 -27.63 -1.88 -14.15
N GLU A 25 -28.13 -0.67 -13.90
CA GLU A 25 -27.80 0.14 -12.72
C GLU A 25 -28.70 -0.16 -11.50
N LEU A 26 -29.76 -0.96 -11.68
CA LEU A 26 -30.66 -1.33 -10.60
C LEU A 26 -30.06 -2.40 -9.69
N SER A 27 -30.29 -2.25 -8.39
CA SER A 27 -29.95 -3.28 -7.42
C SER A 27 -30.85 -4.52 -7.56
N GLN A 28 -30.40 -5.67 -7.08
CA GLN A 28 -31.11 -6.95 -7.21
C GLN A 28 -32.54 -6.91 -6.62
N GLN A 29 -32.76 -6.12 -5.56
CA GLN A 29 -34.07 -5.95 -4.94
C GLN A 29 -35.00 -5.10 -5.81
N GLU A 30 -34.47 -4.07 -6.47
CA GLU A 30 -35.23 -3.18 -7.36
C GLU A 30 -35.60 -3.88 -8.67
N VAL A 31 -34.74 -4.78 -9.16
CA VAL A 31 -35.03 -5.65 -10.31
C VAL A 31 -36.26 -6.52 -10.04
N LEU A 32 -36.34 -7.16 -8.87
CA LEU A 32 -37.49 -8.01 -8.53
C LEU A 32 -38.79 -7.20 -8.49
N LEU A 33 -38.77 -6.02 -7.88
CA LEU A 33 -39.93 -5.12 -7.83
C LEU A 33 -40.34 -4.60 -9.21
N PHE A 34 -39.35 -4.28 -10.05
CA PHE A 34 -39.58 -3.86 -11.43
C PHE A 34 -40.22 -4.98 -12.26
N GLU A 35 -39.76 -6.22 -12.13
CA GLU A 35 -40.34 -7.39 -12.81
C GLU A 35 -41.73 -7.78 -12.30
N GLU A 36 -41.99 -7.59 -11.00
CA GLU A 36 -43.33 -7.73 -10.42
C GLU A 36 -44.29 -6.69 -10.99
N GLU A 37 -43.88 -5.42 -11.03
CA GLU A 37 -44.71 -4.35 -11.58
C GLU A 37 -45.01 -4.55 -13.08
N LEU A 38 -44.03 -5.06 -13.85
CA LEU A 38 -44.21 -5.39 -15.26
C LEU A 38 -45.27 -6.47 -15.53
N LYS A 39 -45.58 -7.29 -14.52
CA LYS A 39 -46.65 -8.32 -14.60
C LYS A 39 -48.01 -7.76 -14.19
N ILE A 40 -48.02 -6.74 -13.34
CA ILE A 40 -49.23 -6.16 -12.75
C ILE A 40 -49.78 -5.04 -13.65
N ASP A 41 -48.93 -4.12 -14.09
CA ASP A 41 -49.34 -2.97 -14.89
C ASP A 41 -49.04 -3.17 -16.40
N SER A 42 -50.12 -3.37 -17.16
CA SER A 42 -50.07 -3.49 -18.62
C SER A 42 -49.58 -2.22 -19.33
N ALA A 43 -49.86 -1.02 -18.79
CA ALA A 43 -49.44 0.24 -19.40
C ALA A 43 -47.93 0.45 -19.22
N PHE A 44 -47.40 0.11 -18.04
CA PHE A 44 -45.97 0.11 -17.77
C PHE A 44 -45.23 -0.92 -18.62
N ALA A 45 -45.79 -2.12 -18.80
CA ALA A 45 -45.21 -3.15 -19.67
C ALA A 45 -45.13 -2.70 -21.15
N GLU A 46 -46.13 -1.95 -21.64
CA GLU A 46 -46.10 -1.39 -22.99
C GLU A 46 -45.03 -0.29 -23.13
N LEU A 47 -44.89 0.56 -22.11
CA LEU A 47 -43.85 1.59 -22.06
C LEU A 47 -42.45 0.95 -22.08
N TYR A 48 -42.23 -0.09 -21.28
CA TYR A 48 -41.01 -0.89 -21.30
C TYR A 48 -40.72 -1.49 -22.69
N ARG A 49 -41.73 -2.07 -23.37
CA ARG A 49 -41.55 -2.62 -24.72
C ARG A 49 -41.10 -1.57 -25.72
N ARG A 50 -41.64 -0.34 -25.65
CA ARG A 50 -41.22 0.77 -26.51
C ARG A 50 -39.76 1.15 -26.27
N HIS A 51 -39.36 1.33 -25.01
CA HIS A 51 -37.97 1.64 -24.66
C HIS A 51 -36.99 0.52 -25.04
N MET A 52 -37.38 -0.74 -24.82
CA MET A 52 -36.59 -1.90 -25.24
C MET A 52 -36.41 -1.95 -26.76
N GLY A 53 -37.43 -1.56 -27.53
CA GLY A 53 -37.34 -1.44 -28.99
C GLY A 53 -36.29 -0.41 -29.42
N ILE A 54 -36.27 0.77 -28.78
CA ILE A 54 -35.27 1.82 -29.01
C ILE A 54 -33.87 1.34 -28.62
N HIS A 55 -33.72 0.75 -27.43
CA HIS A 55 -32.44 0.24 -26.94
C HIS A 55 -31.85 -0.82 -27.89
N LYS A 56 -32.67 -1.77 -28.36
CA LYS A 56 -32.23 -2.77 -29.35
C LYS A 56 -31.86 -2.14 -30.70
N SER A 57 -32.54 -1.08 -31.11
CA SER A 57 -32.20 -0.33 -32.32
C SER A 57 -30.83 0.35 -32.18
N LEU A 58 -30.58 0.96 -31.02
CA LEU A 58 -29.30 1.60 -30.70
C LEU A 58 -28.14 0.59 -30.63
N LEU A 59 -28.36 -0.57 -30.03
CA LEU A 59 -27.36 -1.66 -30.01
C LEU A 59 -26.99 -2.16 -31.41
N LYS A 60 -27.92 -2.09 -32.36
CA LYS A 60 -27.69 -2.47 -33.76
C LYS A 60 -27.09 -1.34 -34.60
N SER A 61 -27.11 -0.10 -34.10
CA SER A 61 -26.46 1.00 -34.80
C SER A 61 -24.97 0.71 -34.95
N GLN A 62 -24.43 0.91 -36.15
CA GLN A 62 -23.02 0.66 -36.40
C GLN A 62 -22.19 1.61 -35.52
N LEU A 63 -21.54 1.06 -34.50
CA LEU A 63 -20.59 1.83 -33.71
C LEU A 63 -19.54 2.41 -34.65
N SER A 64 -19.34 3.73 -34.56
CA SER A 64 -18.26 4.41 -35.27
C SER A 64 -16.95 3.66 -35.05
N LYS A 65 -16.25 3.29 -36.14
CA LYS A 65 -14.96 2.60 -36.04
C LYS A 65 -14.08 3.36 -35.04
N PRO A 66 -13.62 2.71 -33.96
CA PRO A 66 -12.72 3.36 -33.03
C PRO A 66 -11.45 3.75 -33.79
N SER A 67 -10.77 4.81 -33.36
CA SER A 67 -9.52 5.24 -33.98
C SER A 67 -8.54 4.06 -34.03
N ALA A 68 -7.71 3.97 -35.07
CA ALA A 68 -6.79 2.85 -35.32
C ALA A 68 -5.91 2.44 -34.11
N ASN A 69 -5.70 3.34 -33.15
CA ASN A 69 -4.87 3.13 -31.96
C ASN A 69 -5.66 2.94 -30.66
N PHE A 70 -7.00 2.86 -30.70
CA PHE A 70 -7.81 2.73 -29.49
C PHE A 70 -7.49 1.45 -28.72
N THR A 71 -7.46 0.30 -29.40
CA THR A 71 -7.15 -1.00 -28.79
C THR A 71 -5.77 -1.00 -28.16
N ASN A 72 -4.77 -0.45 -28.85
CA ASN A 72 -3.40 -0.34 -28.32
C ASN A 72 -3.36 0.53 -27.06
N ARG A 73 -4.06 1.68 -27.05
CA ARG A 73 -4.13 2.55 -25.86
C ARG A 73 -4.83 1.88 -24.69
N VAL A 74 -5.94 1.17 -24.92
CA VAL A 74 -6.67 0.46 -23.86
C VAL A 74 -5.82 -0.68 -23.30
N MET A 75 -5.19 -1.47 -24.16
CA MET A 75 -4.31 -2.57 -23.73
C MET A 75 -3.10 -2.06 -22.95
N GLN A 76 -2.49 -0.95 -23.36
CA GLN A 76 -1.41 -0.32 -22.60
C GLN A 76 -1.88 0.18 -21.23
N SER A 77 -3.04 0.85 -21.16
CA SER A 77 -3.60 1.33 -19.88
C SER A 77 -3.96 0.20 -18.92
N VAL A 78 -4.56 -0.89 -19.42
CA VAL A 78 -4.87 -2.08 -18.62
C VAL A 78 -3.60 -2.79 -18.18
N ALA A 79 -2.59 -2.90 -19.05
CA ALA A 79 -1.30 -3.47 -18.70
C ALA A 79 -0.55 -2.63 -17.64
N LEU A 80 -0.66 -1.31 -17.68
CA LEU A 80 -0.09 -0.44 -16.63
C LEU A 80 -0.77 -0.62 -15.28
N LEU A 81 -2.08 -0.90 -15.26
CA LEU A 81 -2.83 -1.18 -14.04
C LEU A 81 -2.54 -2.58 -13.48
N SER A 82 -2.31 -3.58 -14.34
CA SER A 82 -2.01 -4.96 -13.91
C SER A 82 -0.55 -5.16 -13.48
N VAL A 83 0.37 -4.27 -13.84
CA VAL A 83 1.80 -4.34 -13.46
C VAL A 83 2.09 -3.64 -12.12
N SER A 84 1.08 -3.44 -11.27
CA SER A 84 1.29 -3.23 -9.83
C SER A 84 1.64 -4.55 -9.11
N ASP A 85 2.42 -5.42 -9.75
CA ASP A 85 3.23 -6.39 -9.02
C ASP A 85 4.26 -5.60 -8.22
N GLY A 86 3.91 -5.38 -6.96
CA GLY A 86 4.69 -4.61 -6.02
C GLY A 86 6.13 -5.12 -5.97
N LYS A 87 7.03 -4.38 -6.61
CA LYS A 87 8.46 -4.43 -6.35
C LYS A 87 8.73 -3.84 -4.96
N PHE A 88 8.17 -4.47 -3.93
CA PHE A 88 8.45 -4.18 -2.53
C PHE A 88 9.93 -4.47 -2.19
N PHE A 89 10.56 -5.38 -2.95
CA PHE A 89 11.98 -5.70 -2.86
C PHE A 89 12.84 -4.82 -3.76
N ASN A 90 13.08 -3.59 -3.32
CA ASN A 90 14.15 -2.77 -3.86
C ASN A 90 15.45 -3.10 -3.10
N LYS A 91 16.48 -3.59 -3.81
CA LYS A 91 17.80 -3.94 -3.24
C LYS A 91 18.35 -2.83 -2.34
N THR A 92 18.15 -1.56 -2.72
CA THR A 92 18.58 -0.41 -1.92
C THR A 92 17.86 -0.33 -0.56
N ARG A 93 16.56 -0.63 -0.50
CA ARG A 93 15.80 -0.66 0.77
C ARG A 93 16.25 -1.81 1.67
N MET A 94 16.62 -2.94 1.08
CA MET A 94 17.15 -4.09 1.83
C MET A 94 18.51 -3.77 2.46
N TYR A 95 19.41 -3.09 1.74
CA TYR A 95 20.70 -2.64 2.32
C TYR A 95 20.51 -1.64 3.46
N VAL A 96 19.55 -0.71 3.35
CA VAL A 96 19.24 0.23 4.44
C VAL A 96 18.71 -0.51 5.67
N LEU A 97 17.79 -1.45 5.49
CA LEU A 97 17.27 -2.26 6.59
C LEU A 97 18.37 -3.08 7.28
N LEU A 98 19.24 -3.72 6.49
CA LEU A 98 20.37 -4.49 7.01
C LEU A 98 21.31 -3.61 7.85
N LEU A 99 21.59 -2.38 7.39
CA LEU A 99 22.45 -1.46 8.11
C LEU A 99 21.83 -0.99 9.42
N ILE A 100 20.52 -0.75 9.46
CA ILE A 100 19.79 -0.42 10.70
C ILE A 100 19.90 -1.57 11.71
N VAL A 101 19.73 -2.83 11.26
CA VAL A 101 19.86 -4.00 12.13
C VAL A 101 21.27 -4.09 12.71
N ILE A 102 22.31 -3.88 11.89
CA ILE A 102 23.71 -3.86 12.35
C ILE A 102 23.93 -2.73 13.36
N ALA A 103 23.45 -1.51 13.08
CA ALA A 103 23.59 -0.37 13.99
C ALA A 103 22.93 -0.63 15.36
N VAL A 104 21.71 -1.19 15.37
CA VAL A 104 21.02 -1.57 16.61
C VAL A 104 21.79 -2.65 17.36
N ALA A 105 22.26 -3.70 16.68
CA ALA A 105 23.04 -4.78 17.30
C ALA A 105 24.34 -4.25 17.94
N THR A 106 25.07 -3.38 17.24
CA THR A 106 26.29 -2.76 17.78
C THR A 106 26.02 -1.86 18.99
N THR A 107 24.89 -1.13 18.98
CA THR A 107 24.49 -0.27 20.10
C THR A 107 24.10 -1.09 21.33
N LEU A 108 23.34 -2.18 21.13
CA LEU A 108 22.98 -3.11 22.21
C LEU A 108 24.21 -3.78 22.81
N TYR A 109 25.14 -4.23 21.97
CA TYR A 109 26.42 -4.80 22.42
C TYR A 109 27.25 -3.80 23.23
N TYR A 110 27.24 -2.52 22.84
CA TYR A 110 27.92 -1.46 23.59
C TYR A 110 27.31 -1.24 24.98
N ILE A 111 25.97 -1.16 25.06
CA ILE A 111 25.27 -1.07 26.34
C ILE A 111 25.60 -2.30 27.20
N SER A 112 25.57 -3.51 26.63
CA SER A 112 25.89 -4.73 27.40
C SER A 112 27.34 -4.77 27.92
N SER A 113 28.31 -4.32 27.11
CA SER A 113 29.73 -4.49 27.41
C SER A 113 30.33 -3.37 28.27
N GLN A 114 29.83 -2.13 28.16
CA GLN A 114 30.40 -0.98 28.87
C GLN A 114 29.51 -0.48 30.01
N PHE A 115 28.18 -0.53 29.85
CA PHE A 115 27.25 0.03 30.83
C PHE A 115 27.07 -0.91 32.04
N TYR A 116 26.85 -2.21 31.82
CA TYR A 116 26.61 -3.16 32.93
C TYR A 116 27.81 -3.33 33.89
N PRO A 117 29.07 -3.43 33.43
CA PRO A 117 30.21 -3.50 34.35
C PRO A 117 30.40 -2.19 35.13
N SER A 118 30.11 -1.04 34.52
CA SER A 118 30.20 0.27 35.19
C SER A 118 29.15 0.46 36.29
N LEU A 119 27.94 -0.07 36.11
CA LEU A 119 26.87 -0.08 37.11
C LEU A 119 27.11 -1.11 38.21
N GLY A 120 27.63 -2.30 37.86
CA GLY A 120 28.06 -3.32 38.82
C GLY A 120 29.14 -2.78 39.76
N ASN A 121 30.19 -2.19 39.21
CA ASN A 121 31.30 -1.63 39.99
C ASN A 121 30.92 -0.37 40.80
N ALA A 122 29.84 0.35 40.42
CA ALA A 122 29.34 1.49 41.19
C ALA A 122 28.43 1.08 42.35
N LEU A 123 27.87 -0.13 42.32
CA LEU A 123 26.99 -0.69 43.35
C LEU A 123 27.65 -1.77 44.23
N SER A 124 28.78 -2.35 43.79
CA SER A 124 29.51 -3.37 44.54
C SER A 124 30.76 -2.81 45.21
N ASN A 125 30.57 -1.95 46.21
CA ASN A 125 31.53 -1.93 47.31
C ASN A 125 31.35 -3.22 48.10
N GLU A 126 32.34 -4.09 47.98
CA GLU A 126 32.58 -5.30 48.76
C GLU A 126 31.63 -6.47 48.50
N ILE A 127 32.08 -7.45 47.72
CA ILE A 127 32.22 -8.86 48.13
C ILE A 127 33.04 -9.55 47.03
N THR A 128 34.28 -9.89 47.36
CA THR A 128 35.17 -10.70 46.54
C THR A 128 34.80 -12.18 46.66
N LEU A 129 34.33 -12.79 45.58
CA LEU A 129 34.40 -14.24 45.39
C LEU A 129 35.31 -14.52 44.20
N LYS A 130 36.45 -15.16 44.53
CA LYS A 130 37.52 -15.52 43.62
C LYS A 130 37.11 -16.76 42.84
N GLU A 131 36.40 -16.58 41.74
CA GLU A 131 36.14 -17.66 40.79
C GLU A 131 37.06 -17.55 39.57
N PHE A 132 37.58 -18.70 39.17
CA PHE A 132 38.57 -18.92 38.11
C PHE A 132 38.22 -18.18 36.81
N THR A 133 39.06 -17.24 36.41
CA THR A 133 39.01 -16.62 35.09
C THR A 133 40.06 -17.23 34.17
N PHE A 134 39.61 -17.93 33.12
CA PHE A 134 40.48 -18.28 31.99
C PHE A 134 40.90 -17.01 31.29
N ASN A 135 42.21 -16.77 31.26
CA ASN A 135 42.78 -15.52 30.81
C ASN A 135 42.92 -15.49 29.28
N LEU A 136 41.97 -14.84 28.60
CA LEU A 136 42.05 -14.48 27.17
C LEU A 136 42.62 -13.06 26.96
N GLN A 137 43.46 -12.54 27.86
CA GLN A 137 43.91 -11.14 27.84
C GLN A 137 44.85 -10.68 26.71
N PRO A 138 45.61 -11.48 25.94
CA PRO A 138 46.56 -10.84 25.02
C PRO A 138 45.92 -10.34 23.72
N ALA A 139 44.63 -10.61 23.45
CA ALA A 139 43.96 -10.13 22.24
C ALA A 139 43.11 -8.85 22.44
N GLN A 140 42.79 -8.48 23.69
CA GLN A 140 41.91 -7.33 23.98
C GLN A 140 42.64 -6.01 24.28
N GLN A 141 43.98 -6.04 24.39
CA GLN A 141 44.76 -4.88 24.86
C GLN A 141 45.51 -4.10 23.76
N ILE A 142 45.49 -4.57 22.51
CA ILE A 142 46.30 -3.95 21.42
C ILE A 142 45.55 -2.82 20.70
N LEU A 143 44.24 -2.68 20.93
CA LEU A 143 43.44 -1.58 20.40
C LEU A 143 42.76 -0.89 21.57
N SER A 144 43.05 0.39 21.80
CA SER A 144 42.30 1.22 22.73
C SER A 144 40.83 1.19 22.30
N THR A 145 40.04 0.33 22.95
CA THR A 145 38.67 -0.01 22.54
C THR A 145 37.83 1.25 22.34
N ASP A 146 38.04 2.26 23.17
CA ASP A 146 37.35 3.55 23.05
C ASP A 146 37.63 4.30 21.73
N LEU A 147 38.88 4.33 21.25
CA LEU A 147 39.26 5.08 20.05
C LEU A 147 38.79 4.38 18.77
N VAL A 148 38.98 3.06 18.69
CA VAL A 148 38.48 2.27 17.54
C VAL A 148 36.97 2.35 17.44
N PHE A 149 36.26 2.28 18.58
CA PHE A 149 34.81 2.41 18.58
C PHE A 149 34.35 3.81 18.21
N LYS A 150 35.00 4.88 18.70
CA LYS A 150 34.70 6.25 18.26
C LYS A 150 34.84 6.38 16.74
N ILE A 151 35.94 5.87 16.17
CA ILE A 151 36.15 5.89 14.72
C ILE A 151 35.05 5.11 13.99
N VAL A 152 34.74 3.88 14.44
CA VAL A 152 33.67 3.07 13.84
C VAL A 152 32.31 3.76 13.94
N PHE A 153 32.01 4.42 15.05
CA PHE A 153 30.76 5.16 15.24
C PHE A 153 30.67 6.37 14.32
N TYR A 154 31.75 7.16 14.20
CA TYR A 154 31.81 8.30 13.28
C TYR A 154 31.68 7.85 11.83
N VAL A 155 32.34 6.76 11.43
CA VAL A 155 32.26 6.19 10.08
C VAL A 155 30.83 5.68 9.80
N ASN A 156 30.22 4.94 10.72
CA ASN A 156 28.85 4.47 10.56
C ASN A 156 27.83 5.62 10.53
N GLY A 157 28.04 6.67 11.33
CA GLY A 157 27.23 7.88 11.30
C GLY A 157 27.33 8.60 9.96
N LEU A 158 28.55 8.76 9.44
CA LEU A 158 28.81 9.38 8.14
C LEU A 158 28.16 8.58 6.99
N ILE A 159 28.30 7.25 7.01
CA ILE A 159 27.67 6.34 6.03
C ILE A 159 26.14 6.43 6.13
N SER A 160 25.59 6.48 7.34
CA SER A 160 24.14 6.61 7.57
C SER A 160 23.61 7.93 7.02
N LEU A 161 24.35 9.02 7.19
CA LEU A 161 23.97 10.33 6.67
C LEU A 161 24.06 10.40 5.14
N LEU A 162 25.10 9.81 4.54
CA LEU A 162 25.22 9.67 3.08
C LEU A 162 24.11 8.80 2.49
N LEU A 163 23.73 7.72 3.18
CA LEU A 163 22.62 6.86 2.76
C LEU A 163 21.28 7.57 2.91
N LEU A 164 21.07 8.36 3.96
CA LEU A 164 19.86 9.16 4.12
C LEU A 164 19.68 10.10 2.93
N ASP A 165 20.74 10.80 2.54
CA ASP A 165 20.71 11.72 1.40
C ASP A 165 20.45 10.97 0.08
N ARG A 166 21.17 9.86 -0.17
CA ARG A 166 21.03 9.12 -1.43
C ARG A 166 19.74 8.30 -1.53
N ALA A 167 19.30 7.68 -0.43
CA ALA A 167 18.18 6.75 -0.42
C ALA A 167 16.83 7.42 -0.14
N ILE A 168 16.81 8.54 0.61
CA ILE A 168 15.56 9.25 0.95
C ILE A 168 15.45 10.55 0.18
N LEU A 169 16.46 11.42 0.22
CA LEU A 169 16.34 12.78 -0.34
C LEU A 169 16.26 12.77 -1.87
N LYS A 170 17.17 12.05 -2.57
CA LYS A 170 17.12 11.96 -4.05
C LYS A 170 15.78 11.49 -4.63
N PRO A 171 15.19 10.36 -4.20
CA PRO A 171 13.89 9.94 -4.73
C PRO A 171 12.75 10.88 -4.31
N TYR A 172 12.84 11.51 -3.13
CA TYR A 172 11.85 12.52 -2.72
C TYR A 172 11.83 13.72 -3.68
N PHE A 173 13.00 14.27 -4.02
CA PHE A 173 13.10 15.39 -4.95
C PHE A 173 12.78 15.00 -6.40
N ALA A 174 13.15 13.79 -6.83
CA ALA A 174 12.81 13.30 -8.18
C ALA A 174 11.29 13.20 -8.39
N ARG A 175 10.54 12.71 -7.39
CA ARG A 175 9.07 12.65 -7.43
C ARG A 175 8.43 14.04 -7.49
N ARG A 176 9.02 15.05 -6.83
CA ARG A 176 8.54 16.43 -6.91
C ARG A 176 8.76 17.02 -8.30
N LYS A 177 9.92 16.82 -8.91
CA LYS A 177 10.22 17.35 -10.25
C LYS A 177 9.23 16.86 -11.32
N GLN A 178 8.81 15.60 -11.25
CA GLN A 178 7.83 15.02 -12.18
C GLN A 178 6.42 15.62 -12.06
N ARG A 179 6.03 16.16 -10.90
CA ARG A 179 4.72 16.82 -10.72
C ARG A 179 4.65 18.24 -11.29
N TYR A 180 5.80 18.87 -11.54
CA TYR A 180 5.88 20.25 -12.05
C TYR A 180 6.29 20.32 -13.53
N SER A 181 6.48 19.18 -14.21
CA SER A 181 6.76 19.11 -15.65
C SER A 181 5.63 18.49 -16.47
N MET A 182 4.44 18.35 -15.89
CA MET A 182 3.15 18.19 -16.59
C MET A 182 2.42 19.53 -16.52
#